data_AF-A0AAD3Y7P5-F1
#
_entry.id   AF-A0AAD3Y7P5-F1
#
_cell.length_a   1.000
_cell.length_b   1.000
_cell.length_c   1.000
_cell.angle_alpha   90.00
_cell.angle_beta   90.00
_cell.angle_gamma   90.00
#
_symmetry.space_group_name_H-M   'P 1'
#
loop_
_entity.id
_entity.type
_entity.pdbx_description
1 polymer ?
#
loop_
_entity_poly.entity_id
_entity_poly.type
_entity_poly.pdbx_seq_one_letter_code
_entity_poly.pdbx_strand_id
1 'polypeptide(L)'
;MASAVGADAVVATVMAKAFTDTIHRLQTILDAHIESSSESALADDGDVADTDDDDAPRHLKTWFVTNLANPYPSQSLRRHFAAKLGVPVRNVDTQFTNWRRRTGWSHIKKAWGGDTKEGMSALLAQYASGEESRLEVCAAIRRMTHLLNGLLPLFQQVVQPFTSFRSTVNSTFLVSISVT
;
A
#
# COMPACT_ATOMS: atom_id res chain seq x y z
N MET A 1 51.00 11.24 -8.89
CA MET A 1 49.70 11.28 -8.19
C MET A 1 48.71 10.31 -8.86
N ALA A 2 48.85 9.00 -8.64
CA ALA A 2 47.93 8.00 -9.17
C ALA A 2 47.85 6.81 -8.20
N SER A 3 46.92 6.83 -7.24
CA SER A 3 46.71 5.67 -6.36
C SER A 3 45.36 5.60 -5.63
N ALA A 4 44.43 6.55 -5.83
CA ALA A 4 43.15 6.54 -5.10
C ALA A 4 41.99 5.86 -5.87
N VAL A 5 42.04 5.82 -7.21
CA VAL A 5 40.89 5.39 -8.05
C VAL A 5 40.69 3.86 -8.06
N GLY A 6 41.73 3.08 -7.75
CA GLY A 6 41.65 1.61 -7.81
C GLY A 6 40.95 0.97 -6.60
N ALA A 7 41.10 1.56 -5.41
CA ALA A 7 40.59 0.97 -4.17
C ALA A 7 39.04 1.02 -4.09
N ASP A 8 38.44 2.15 -4.49
CA ASP A 8 36.98 2.32 -4.48
C ASP A 8 36.28 1.37 -5.46
N ALA A 9 36.89 1.11 -6.62
CA ALA A 9 36.33 0.17 -7.62
C ALA A 9 36.35 -1.28 -7.11
N VAL A 10 37.39 -1.67 -6.37
CA VAL A 10 37.50 -3.00 -5.77
C VAL A 10 36.46 -3.16 -4.65
N VAL A 11 36.29 -2.15 -3.80
CA VAL A 11 35.27 -2.16 -2.73
C VAL A 11 33.86 -2.24 -3.32
N ALA A 12 33.56 -1.47 -4.37
CA ALA A 12 32.26 -1.54 -5.06
C ALA A 12 31.99 -2.93 -5.65
N THR A 13 33.02 -3.58 -6.20
CA THR A 13 32.92 -4.94 -6.77
C THR A 13 32.67 -5.98 -5.67
N VAL A 14 33.37 -5.88 -4.54
CA VAL A 14 33.19 -6.76 -3.38
C VAL A 14 31.79 -6.60 -2.78
N MET A 15 31.30 -5.37 -2.66
CA MET A 15 29.96 -5.10 -2.14
C MET A 15 28.86 -5.59 -3.09
N ALA A 16 29.04 -5.42 -4.41
CA ALA A 16 28.10 -5.95 -5.40
C ALA A 16 28.05 -7.49 -5.35
N LYS A 17 29.20 -8.16 -5.19
CA LYS A 17 29.27 -9.61 -5.02
C LYS A 17 28.57 -10.07 -3.73
N ALA A 18 28.84 -9.41 -2.61
CA ALA A 18 28.21 -9.73 -1.33
C ALA A 18 26.68 -9.54 -1.36
N PHE A 19 26.20 -8.52 -2.08
CA PHE A 19 24.77 -8.29 -2.27
C PHE A 19 24.11 -9.40 -3.10
N THR A 20 24.73 -9.79 -4.22
CA THR A 20 24.25 -10.91 -5.06
C THR A 20 24.26 -12.24 -4.32
N ASP A 21 25.31 -12.52 -3.54
CA ASP A 21 25.41 -13.72 -2.71
C ASP A 21 24.30 -13.76 -1.64
N THR A 22 23.95 -12.59 -1.08
CA THR A 22 22.85 -12.47 -0.12
C THR A 22 21.50 -12.74 -0.78
N ILE A 23 21.26 -12.22 -2.00
CA ILE A 23 20.03 -12.48 -2.75
C ILE A 23 19.89 -13.97 -3.04
N HIS A 24 20.95 -14.62 -3.53
CA HIS A 24 20.92 -16.06 -3.81
C HIS A 24 20.65 -16.88 -2.55
N ARG A 25 21.26 -16.52 -1.41
CA ARG A 25 21.00 -17.21 -0.14
C ARG A 25 19.55 -17.09 0.31
N LEU A 26 18.92 -15.93 0.08
CA LEU A 26 17.50 -15.72 0.38
C LEU A 26 16.60 -16.54 -0.54
N GLN A 27 16.96 -16.69 -1.81
CA GLN A 27 16.24 -17.55 -2.76
C GLN A 27 16.30 -19.02 -2.35
N THR A 28 17.50 -19.52 -2.01
CA THR A 28 17.66 -20.91 -1.55
C THR A 28 16.87 -21.23 -0.28
N ILE A 29 16.76 -20.27 0.65
CA ILE A 29 15.94 -20.44 1.86
C ILE A 29 14.46 -20.54 1.50
N LEU A 30 14.00 -19.75 0.52
CA LEU A 30 12.61 -19.78 0.08
C LEU A 30 12.29 -21.10 -0.62
N ASP A 31 13.16 -21.57 -1.51
CA ASP A 31 13.00 -22.84 -2.22
C ASP A 31 12.99 -24.04 -1.26
N ALA A 32 13.90 -24.05 -0.27
CA ALA A 32 13.92 -25.08 0.77
C ALA A 32 12.65 -25.06 1.65
N HIS A 33 12.02 -23.90 1.85
CA HIS A 33 10.77 -23.82 2.59
C HIS A 33 9.58 -24.33 1.77
N ILE A 34 9.60 -24.12 0.46
CA ILE A 34 8.59 -24.66 -0.48
C ILE A 34 8.67 -26.19 -0.52
N GLU A 35 9.88 -26.77 -0.60
CA GLU A 35 10.07 -28.23 -0.57
C GLU A 35 9.75 -28.86 0.79
N SER A 36 10.03 -28.16 1.89
CA SER A 36 9.64 -28.61 3.24
C SER A 36 8.12 -28.62 3.46
N SER A 37 7.35 -27.90 2.62
CA SER A 37 5.88 -27.87 2.69
C SER A 37 5.23 -29.07 1.98
N SER A 38 5.99 -29.86 1.21
CA SER A 38 5.47 -30.99 0.43
C SER A 38 5.58 -32.37 1.09
N GLU A 39 6.25 -32.50 2.25
CA GLU A 39 6.50 -33.80 2.92
C GLU A 39 5.74 -33.94 4.25
N SER A 40 4.46 -33.56 4.26
CA SER A 40 3.54 -33.84 5.39
C SER A 40 2.13 -34.11 4.86
N ALA A 41 2.00 -35.10 3.98
CA ALA A 41 0.70 -35.55 3.47
C ALA A 41 0.57 -37.07 3.63
N LEU A 42 0.50 -37.55 4.88
CA LEU A 42 -0.11 -38.84 5.21
C LEU A 42 -0.86 -38.75 6.54
N ALA A 43 -2.17 -39.01 6.43
CA ALA A 43 -3.20 -39.20 7.46
C ALA A 43 -3.80 -37.93 8.11
N ASP A 44 -5.00 -37.54 7.69
CA ASP A 44 -6.21 -37.60 8.52
C ASP A 44 -7.47 -37.27 7.67
N ASP A 45 -8.53 -38.04 7.90
CA ASP A 45 -9.84 -37.96 7.22
C ASP A 45 -10.73 -36.98 7.99
N GLY A 46 -10.96 -35.77 7.45
CA GLY A 46 -11.86 -34.82 8.08
C GLY A 46 -11.89 -33.42 7.46
N ASP A 47 -13.02 -33.12 6.81
CA ASP A 47 -13.59 -31.78 6.56
C ASP A 47 -12.70 -30.75 5.82
N VAL A 48 -12.98 -30.56 4.53
CA VAL A 48 -12.34 -29.55 3.68
C VAL A 48 -12.82 -28.16 4.09
N ALA A 49 -12.15 -27.59 5.10
CA ALA A 49 -12.17 -26.15 5.32
C ALA A 49 -11.22 -25.50 4.30
N ASP A 50 -11.82 -24.81 3.34
CA ASP A 50 -11.21 -23.91 2.36
C ASP A 50 -10.25 -22.93 3.07
N THR A 51 -8.96 -23.26 3.13
CA THR A 51 -7.94 -22.42 3.79
C THR A 51 -7.50 -21.31 2.85
N ASP A 52 -8.28 -20.23 2.86
CA ASP A 52 -7.94 -18.85 2.48
C ASP A 52 -6.74 -18.27 3.32
N ASP A 53 -5.82 -19.10 3.80
CA ASP A 53 -4.76 -18.73 4.76
C ASP A 53 -3.67 -17.85 4.13
N ASP A 54 -3.52 -17.86 2.81
CA ASP A 54 -2.61 -16.97 2.08
C ASP A 54 -3.08 -15.50 2.03
N ASP A 55 -4.28 -15.21 2.55
CA ASP A 55 -4.86 -13.87 2.53
C ASP A 55 -4.76 -13.06 3.81
N ALA A 56 -4.03 -13.59 4.78
CA ALA A 56 -3.76 -12.89 6.03
C ALA A 56 -3.13 -11.49 5.83
N PRO A 57 -2.11 -11.31 4.97
CA PRO A 57 -1.56 -9.99 4.67
C PRO A 57 -2.54 -9.09 3.91
N ARG A 58 -3.42 -9.67 3.08
CA ARG A 58 -4.42 -8.92 2.30
C ARG A 58 -5.42 -8.24 3.23
N HIS A 59 -5.96 -8.95 4.21
CA HIS A 59 -6.94 -8.40 5.15
C HIS A 59 -6.43 -7.18 5.94
N LEU A 60 -5.20 -7.26 6.45
CA LEU A 60 -4.59 -6.15 7.19
C LEU A 60 -4.31 -4.95 6.28
N LYS A 61 -3.83 -5.20 5.05
CA LYS A 61 -3.55 -4.14 4.06
C LYS A 61 -4.83 -3.44 3.63
N THR A 62 -5.88 -4.20 3.31
CA THR A 62 -7.19 -3.64 2.95
C THR A 62 -7.69 -2.71 4.04
N TRP A 63 -7.65 -3.15 5.30
CA TRP A 63 -8.05 -2.30 6.42
C TRP A 63 -7.19 -1.03 6.52
N PHE A 64 -5.87 -1.16 6.35
CA PHE A 64 -4.94 -0.02 6.39
C PHE A 64 -5.27 1.03 5.32
N VAL A 65 -5.54 0.59 4.09
CA VAL A 65 -5.88 1.46 2.95
C VAL A 65 -7.24 2.12 3.17
N THR A 66 -8.24 1.40 3.66
CA THR A 66 -9.55 1.98 3.99
C THR A 66 -9.45 3.01 5.14
N ASN A 67 -8.48 2.85 6.04
CA ASN A 67 -8.28 3.73 7.19
C ASN A 67 -7.04 4.63 7.04
N LEU A 68 -6.67 4.99 5.80
CA LEU A 68 -5.42 5.69 5.51
C LEU A 68 -5.37 7.11 6.11
N ALA A 69 -6.50 7.73 6.45
CA ALA A 69 -6.52 8.99 7.18
C ALA A 69 -6.00 8.84 8.63
N ASN A 70 -6.19 7.68 9.26
CA ASN A 70 -5.75 7.38 10.62
C ASN A 70 -5.56 5.86 10.84
N PRO A 71 -4.44 5.27 10.38
CA PRO A 71 -4.22 3.82 10.36
C PRO A 71 -3.72 3.32 11.73
N TYR A 72 -4.52 3.56 12.76
CA TYR A 72 -4.28 3.13 14.14
C TYR A 72 -5.47 2.29 14.61
N PRO A 73 -5.45 0.96 14.38
CA PRO A 73 -6.53 0.09 14.84
C PRO A 73 -6.60 0.11 16.38
N SER A 74 -7.80 -0.02 16.94
CA SER A 74 -7.99 -0.14 18.39
C SER A 74 -7.40 -1.44 18.93
N GLN A 75 -7.14 -1.53 20.24
CA GLN A 75 -6.57 -2.76 20.84
C GLN A 75 -7.45 -3.98 20.59
N SER A 76 -8.78 -3.84 20.73
CA SER A 76 -9.74 -4.91 20.46
C SER A 76 -9.68 -5.36 19.00
N LEU A 77 -9.53 -4.42 18.06
CA LEU A 77 -9.44 -4.72 16.63
C LEU A 77 -8.13 -5.44 16.28
N ARG A 78 -7.02 -5.07 16.93
CA ARG A 78 -5.73 -5.78 16.76
C ARG A 78 -5.81 -7.22 17.28
N ARG A 79 -6.49 -7.47 18.39
CA ARG A 79 -6.76 -8.83 18.89
C ARG A 79 -7.64 -9.61 17.94
N HIS A 80 -8.67 -8.97 17.37
CA HIS A 80 -9.52 -9.60 16.35
C HIS A 80 -8.71 -10.01 15.11
N PHE A 81 -7.85 -9.14 14.59
CA PHE A 81 -6.95 -9.50 13.49
C PHE A 81 -5.98 -10.62 13.87
N ALA A 82 -5.36 -10.57 15.05
CA ALA A 82 -4.46 -11.61 15.51
C ALA A 82 -5.16 -12.99 15.57
N ALA A 83 -6.36 -13.03 16.14
CA ALA A 83 -7.17 -14.25 16.22
C ALA A 83 -7.59 -14.75 14.82
N LYS A 84 -8.02 -13.84 13.94
CA LYS A 84 -8.46 -14.20 12.58
C LYS A 84 -7.32 -14.77 11.73
N LEU A 85 -6.09 -14.30 11.94
CA LEU A 85 -4.94 -14.65 11.11
C LEU A 85 -4.06 -15.74 11.76
N GLY A 86 -4.41 -16.25 12.94
CA GLY A 86 -3.58 -17.20 13.67
C GLY A 86 -2.20 -16.68 14.10
N VAL A 87 -1.99 -15.36 14.13
CA VAL A 87 -0.69 -14.75 14.47
C VAL A 87 -0.71 -14.04 15.82
N PRO A 88 0.44 -13.92 16.51
CA PRO A 88 0.56 -13.09 17.70
C PRO A 88 0.19 -11.62 17.44
N VAL A 89 -0.48 -10.96 18.39
CA VAL A 89 -0.83 -9.52 18.32
C VAL A 89 0.39 -8.64 18.02
N ARG A 90 1.57 -9.00 18.56
CA ARG A 90 2.83 -8.29 18.28
C ARG A 90 3.19 -8.25 16.80
N ASN A 91 2.84 -9.28 16.02
CA ASN A 91 3.12 -9.33 14.58
C ASN A 91 2.21 -8.34 13.85
N VAL A 92 0.93 -8.29 14.22
CA VAL A 92 -0.02 -7.29 13.70
C VAL A 92 0.47 -5.87 14.00
N ASP A 93 0.83 -5.58 15.26
CA ASP A 93 1.38 -4.27 15.67
C ASP A 93 2.64 -3.88 14.89
N THR A 94 3.54 -4.84 14.70
CA THR A 94 4.77 -4.66 13.93
C THR A 94 4.48 -4.35 12.46
N GLN A 95 3.51 -5.04 11.85
CA GLN A 95 3.11 -4.79 10.46
C GLN A 95 2.54 -3.39 10.27
N PHE A 96 1.61 -2.96 11.12
CA PHE A 96 1.05 -1.61 11.08
C PHE A 96 2.13 -0.52 11.26
N THR A 97 3.08 -0.76 12.17
CA THR A 97 4.23 0.14 12.39
C THR A 97 5.13 0.21 11.17
N ASN A 98 5.43 -0.93 10.56
CA ASN A 98 6.25 -1.01 9.36
C ASN A 98 5.59 -0.31 8.17
N TRP A 99 4.29 -0.47 7.95
CA TRP A 99 3.59 0.21 6.86
C TRP A 99 3.60 1.72 7.04
N ARG A 100 3.28 2.25 8.23
CA ARG A 100 3.37 3.70 8.49
C ARG A 100 4.77 4.25 8.23
N ARG A 101 5.81 3.49 8.59
CA ARG A 101 7.21 3.89 8.40
C ARG A 101 7.65 3.82 6.94
N ARG A 102 7.43 2.68 6.27
CA ARG A 102 7.93 2.40 4.91
C ARG A 102 7.23 3.23 3.86
N THR A 103 5.95 3.51 4.05
CA THR A 103 5.16 4.34 3.12
C THR A 103 5.43 5.84 3.26
N GLY A 104 6.10 6.25 4.33
CA GLY A 104 6.23 7.67 4.66
C GLY A 104 4.93 8.32 5.12
N TRP A 105 3.92 7.53 5.52
CA TRP A 105 2.61 8.03 5.94
C TRP A 105 2.69 9.15 6.99
N SER A 106 3.51 8.96 8.03
CA SER A 106 3.66 9.97 9.09
C SER A 106 4.25 11.28 8.58
N HIS A 107 5.12 11.23 7.59
CA HIS A 107 5.68 12.42 6.96
C HIS A 107 4.61 13.13 6.12
N ILE A 108 3.81 12.38 5.35
CA ILE A 108 2.71 12.94 4.54
C ILE A 108 1.69 13.66 5.42
N LYS A 109 1.26 13.01 6.50
CA LYS A 109 0.31 13.59 7.46
C LYS A 109 0.84 14.89 8.08
N LYS A 110 2.12 14.95 8.46
CA LYS A 110 2.72 16.13 9.08
C LYS A 110 2.98 17.27 8.09
N ALA A 111 3.52 16.95 6.91
CA ALA A 111 3.90 17.95 5.93
C ALA A 111 2.70 18.59 5.22
N TRP A 112 1.66 17.80 4.93
CA TRP A 112 0.54 18.25 4.09
C TRP A 112 -0.84 17.99 4.69
N GLY A 113 -0.97 17.06 5.64
CA GLY A 113 -2.24 16.74 6.32
C GLY A 113 -2.51 17.55 7.60
N GLY A 114 -1.68 18.57 7.90
CA GLY A 114 -1.84 19.41 9.09
C GLY A 114 -1.74 18.67 10.44
N ASP A 115 -1.13 17.48 10.45
CA ASP A 115 -1.04 16.56 11.59
C ASP A 115 -2.39 16.13 12.21
N THR A 116 -3.50 16.38 11.52
CA THR A 116 -4.85 15.99 11.94
C THR A 116 -5.37 14.84 11.08
N LYS A 117 -6.38 14.12 11.59
CA LYS A 117 -7.06 13.08 10.80
C LYS A 117 -7.85 13.74 9.67
N GLU A 118 -8.49 14.86 9.97
CA GLU A 118 -9.36 15.63 9.09
C GLU A 118 -8.55 16.21 7.93
N GLY A 119 -7.38 16.79 8.21
CA GLY A 119 -6.49 17.31 7.18
C GLY A 119 -5.91 16.21 6.29
N MET A 120 -5.54 15.05 6.86
CA MET A 120 -5.12 13.89 6.06
C MET A 120 -6.27 13.35 5.19
N SER A 121 -7.51 13.33 5.70
CA SER A 121 -8.69 12.90 4.95
C SER A 121 -9.00 13.87 3.80
N ALA A 122 -8.94 15.18 4.04
CA ALA A 122 -9.14 16.20 3.02
C ALA A 122 -8.07 16.12 1.93
N LEU A 123 -6.80 15.92 2.30
CA LEU A 123 -5.70 15.75 1.37
C LEU A 123 -5.90 14.52 0.46
N LEU A 124 -6.28 13.38 1.03
CA LEU A 124 -6.56 12.18 0.26
C LEU A 124 -7.78 12.35 -0.66
N ALA A 125 -8.79 13.11 -0.23
CA ALA A 125 -9.96 13.43 -1.06
C ALA A 125 -9.60 14.34 -2.24
N GLN A 126 -8.79 15.39 -2.02
CA GLN A 126 -8.28 16.28 -3.08
C GLN A 126 -7.40 15.52 -4.09
N TYR A 127 -6.59 14.58 -3.60
CA TYR A 127 -5.82 13.69 -4.47
C TYR A 127 -6.72 12.78 -5.31
N ALA A 128 -7.78 12.23 -4.72
CA ALA A 128 -8.72 11.34 -5.41
C ALA A 128 -9.61 12.09 -6.42
N SER A 129 -9.97 13.34 -6.15
CA SER A 129 -10.73 14.20 -7.08
C SER A 129 -9.88 14.79 -8.20
N GLY A 130 -8.55 14.76 -8.07
CA GLY A 130 -7.62 15.37 -9.02
C GLY A 130 -7.43 16.88 -8.83
N GLU A 131 -7.97 17.45 -7.74
CA GLU A 131 -7.82 18.87 -7.40
C GLU A 131 -6.43 19.20 -6.82
N GLU A 132 -5.73 18.19 -6.29
CA GLU A 132 -4.37 18.36 -5.75
C GLU A 132 -3.35 18.56 -6.89
N SER A 133 -2.83 19.77 -7.01
CA SER A 133 -1.90 20.19 -8.07
C SER A 133 -0.43 20.14 -7.66
N ARG A 134 -0.11 20.04 -6.36
CA ARG A 134 1.27 20.02 -5.87
C ARG A 134 1.96 18.72 -6.23
N LEU A 135 3.00 18.81 -7.06
CA LEU A 135 3.72 17.65 -7.61
C LEU A 135 4.35 16.79 -6.51
N GLU A 136 4.95 17.39 -5.49
CA GLU A 136 5.58 16.65 -4.39
C GLU A 136 4.56 15.84 -3.57
N VAL A 137 3.35 16.38 -3.39
CA VAL A 137 2.26 15.75 -2.65
C VAL A 137 1.71 14.57 -3.44
N CYS A 138 1.37 14.79 -4.72
CA CYS A 138 0.90 13.74 -5.61
C CYS A 138 1.92 12.61 -5.76
N ALA A 139 3.20 12.94 -5.88
CA ALA A 139 4.27 11.94 -5.96
C ALA A 139 4.42 11.18 -4.63
N ALA A 140 4.31 11.84 -3.48
CA ALA A 140 4.39 11.18 -2.18
C ALA A 140 3.21 10.23 -1.94
N ILE A 141 1.98 10.67 -2.23
CA ILE A 141 0.78 9.84 -2.11
C ILE A 141 0.86 8.65 -3.08
N ARG A 142 1.28 8.87 -4.33
CA ARG A 142 1.48 7.80 -5.32
C ARG A 142 2.52 6.77 -4.86
N ARG A 143 3.64 7.20 -4.28
CA ARG A 143 4.64 6.28 -3.71
C ARG A 143 4.06 5.47 -2.55
N MET A 144 3.34 6.13 -1.64
CA MET A 144 2.68 5.47 -0.52
C MET A 144 1.69 4.39 -1.01
N THR A 145 0.81 4.73 -1.95
CA THR A 145 -0.18 3.77 -2.48
C THR A 145 0.48 2.63 -3.23
N HIS A 146 1.54 2.89 -4.00
CA HIS A 146 2.31 1.85 -4.67
C HIS A 146 2.95 0.86 -3.68
N LEU A 147 3.56 1.35 -2.60
CA LEU A 147 4.17 0.52 -1.56
C LEU A 147 3.16 -0.31 -0.76
N LEU A 148 1.90 0.15 -0.68
CA LEU A 148 0.82 -0.60 -0.05
C LEU A 148 0.22 -1.65 -0.99
N ASN A 149 0.14 -1.34 -2.30
CA ASN A 149 -0.61 -2.15 -3.24
C ASN A 149 0.22 -3.16 -4.03
N GLY A 150 1.49 -2.94 -4.37
CA GLY A 150 2.38 -3.94 -4.99
C GLY A 150 1.98 -4.48 -6.39
N LEU A 151 0.70 -4.68 -6.71
CA LEU A 151 0.12 -5.14 -7.97
C LEU A 151 -1.35 -4.67 -8.04
N LEU A 152 -1.66 -3.89 -9.09
CA LEU A 152 -2.98 -3.42 -9.58
C LEU A 152 -3.68 -2.19 -8.94
N PRO A 153 -4.40 -1.39 -9.78
CA PRO A 153 -4.88 -0.05 -9.50
C PRO A 153 -6.31 -0.07 -8.92
N LEU A 154 -6.43 -0.10 -7.59
CA LEU A 154 -7.75 -0.05 -6.92
C LEU A 154 -8.00 1.27 -6.19
N PHE A 155 -7.63 2.40 -6.80
CA PHE A 155 -8.12 3.71 -6.37
C PHE A 155 -9.36 4.19 -7.15
N GLN A 156 -10.04 3.30 -7.90
CA GLN A 156 -11.15 3.68 -8.77
C GLN A 156 -12.55 3.20 -8.33
N GLN A 157 -12.75 2.57 -7.16
CA GLN A 157 -14.07 1.99 -6.85
C GLN A 157 -14.64 2.16 -5.43
N VAL A 158 -14.09 3.03 -4.56
CA VAL A 158 -14.73 3.30 -3.25
C VAL A 158 -14.86 4.80 -2.95
N VAL A 159 -15.45 5.54 -3.89
CA VAL A 159 -16.29 6.71 -3.59
C VAL A 159 -17.51 6.60 -4.51
N GLN A 160 -18.58 6.02 -3.99
CA GLN A 160 -19.88 5.87 -4.68
C GLN A 160 -20.56 7.25 -4.88
N PRO A 161 -21.52 7.37 -5.82
CA PRO A 161 -21.90 8.62 -6.46
C PRO A 161 -22.79 9.47 -5.56
N PHE A 162 -22.38 10.71 -5.32
CA PHE A 162 -23.27 11.75 -4.82
C PHE A 162 -22.87 13.12 -5.37
N THR A 163 -23.09 13.31 -6.66
CA THR A 163 -23.29 14.65 -7.24
C THR A 163 -24.59 14.69 -8.01
N SER A 164 -25.69 14.42 -7.30
CA SER A 164 -26.91 15.13 -7.64
C SER A 164 -26.87 16.48 -6.93
N PHE A 165 -26.31 17.49 -7.59
CA PHE A 165 -26.71 18.88 -7.33
C PHE A 165 -26.38 19.78 -8.54
N ARG A 166 -27.44 20.07 -9.29
CA ARG A 166 -27.73 21.29 -10.06
C ARG A 166 -26.54 22.20 -10.41
N SER A 167 -26.30 22.34 -11.71
CA SER A 167 -26.10 23.67 -12.30
C SER A 167 -27.21 23.95 -13.28
N THR A 168 -28.09 24.86 -12.90
CA THR A 168 -28.99 25.57 -13.79
C THR A 168 -28.15 26.58 -14.56
N VAL A 169 -27.92 26.35 -15.85
CA VAL A 169 -27.68 27.44 -16.79
C VAL A 169 -28.59 27.22 -18.00
N ASN A 170 -29.63 28.05 -18.04
CA ASN A 170 -30.35 28.36 -19.26
C ASN A 170 -29.34 28.86 -20.29
N SER A 171 -29.34 28.29 -21.50
CA SER A 171 -29.29 29.09 -22.71
C SER A 171 -29.78 28.26 -23.89
N THR A 172 -31.10 28.21 -24.01
CA THR A 172 -31.78 27.85 -25.24
C THR A 172 -31.57 28.99 -26.23
N PHE A 173 -30.69 28.80 -27.22
CA PHE A 173 -30.79 29.50 -28.50
C PHE A 173 -30.31 28.56 -29.61
N LEU A 174 -31.24 27.73 -30.07
CA LEU A 174 -31.28 27.31 -31.45
C LEU A 174 -32.35 28.17 -32.13
N VAL A 175 -32.03 28.70 -33.30
CA VAL A 175 -32.80 28.50 -34.54
C VAL A 175 -32.31 29.50 -35.59
N SER A 176 -31.70 28.95 -36.65
CA SER A 176 -31.56 29.57 -37.97
C SER A 176 -32.92 30.02 -38.50
N ILE A 177 -33.03 31.25 -39.00
CA ILE A 177 -34.00 31.59 -40.05
C ILE A 177 -33.30 32.46 -41.10
N SER A 178 -33.36 31.97 -42.34
CA SER A 178 -32.87 32.56 -43.57
C SER A 178 -33.57 33.88 -43.91
N VAL A 179 -32.81 34.85 -44.39
CA VAL A 179 -33.33 36.09 -45.01
C VAL A 179 -33.55 35.83 -46.49
N THR A 180 -34.73 36.20 -47.00
CA THR A 180 -35.00 36.47 -48.42
C THR A 180 -35.42 37.93 -48.52
#